data_AF-P68402-F1
#
_entry.id   AF-P68402-F1
#
_cell.length_a   1.000
_cell.length_b   1.000
_cell.length_c   1.000
_cell.angle_alpha   90.00
_cell.angle_beta   90.00
_cell.angle_gamma   90.00
#
_symmetry.space_group_name_H-M   'P 1'
#
loop_
_entity.id
_entity.type
_entity.pdbx_description
1 polymer ?
#
loop_
_entity_poly.entity_id
_entity_poly.type
_entity_poly.pdbx_seq_one_letter_code
_entity_poly.pdbx_strand_id
1 'polypeptide(L)'
;MSQGDSNPAAIPHAAEDIQGDDRWMSQHNRFVLDCKDKEPDVLFVGDSMVQLMQQYEIWRELFSPLHALNFGIGGDTTRHVLWRLKNGELENIKPKVIVVWVGTNNHENTAEEVAGGIEAIVQLINTRQPQAKIIVLGLLPRGEKPNPLRQKNAKVNQLLKVSLPKLANVQLLDTDGGFVHSDGAISCHDMFDFLHLTGGGYAKICKPLHELIMQLLEETPEEKQTTIA
;
A
#
# COMPACT_ATOMS: atom_id res chain seq x y z
N MET A 1 8.61 16.72 28.17
CA MET A 1 8.11 16.37 26.83
C MET A 1 6.61 16.23 27.00
N SER A 2 5.82 17.12 26.41
CA SER A 2 4.37 16.91 26.35
C SER A 2 4.14 15.53 25.75
N GLN A 3 3.28 14.72 26.36
CA GLN A 3 2.61 13.66 25.62
C GLN A 3 1.81 14.37 24.53
N GLY A 4 2.49 14.73 23.43
CA GLY A 4 1.84 15.28 22.27
C GLY A 4 0.94 14.18 21.74
N ASP A 5 -0.35 14.48 21.64
CA ASP A 5 -1.39 13.55 21.22
C ASP A 5 -0.86 12.62 20.12
N SER A 6 -0.63 11.36 20.49
CA SER A 6 -0.06 10.38 19.57
C SER A 6 -1.08 10.13 18.47
N ASN A 7 -0.72 10.45 17.22
CA ASN A 7 -1.57 10.23 16.06
C ASN A 7 -2.10 8.78 16.04
N PRO A 8 -3.41 8.53 16.24
CA PRO A 8 -3.97 7.18 16.35
C PRO A 8 -3.79 6.34 15.08
N ALA A 9 -3.67 6.98 13.91
CA ALA A 9 -3.40 6.31 12.64
C ALA A 9 -1.93 5.80 12.54
N ALA A 10 -1.03 6.27 13.42
CA ALA A 10 0.38 5.89 13.48
C ALA A 10 0.73 5.00 14.69
N ILE A 11 -0.26 4.56 15.48
CA ILE A 11 -0.06 3.65 16.61
C ILE A 11 -0.36 2.22 16.15
N PRO A 12 0.65 1.34 16.02
CA PRO A 12 0.44 -0.02 15.53
C PRO A 12 -0.58 -0.77 16.39
N HIS A 13 -1.57 -1.38 15.77
CA HIS A 13 -2.59 -2.18 16.44
C HIS A 13 -3.08 -3.29 15.52
N ALA A 14 -3.23 -4.52 16.03
CA ALA A 14 -3.86 -5.61 15.27
C ALA A 14 -5.36 -5.33 15.09
N ALA A 15 -5.97 -5.82 14.02
CA ALA A 15 -7.43 -5.74 13.90
C ALA A 15 -8.09 -6.63 14.96
N GLU A 16 -9.14 -6.13 15.61
CA GLU A 16 -9.91 -6.90 16.58
C GLU A 16 -10.81 -7.93 15.86
N ASP A 17 -10.78 -9.18 16.31
CA ASP A 17 -11.67 -10.21 15.79
C ASP A 17 -13.04 -10.15 16.48
N ILE A 18 -13.89 -9.26 15.98
CA ILE A 18 -15.28 -9.13 16.44
C ILE A 18 -16.23 -10.17 15.82
N GLN A 19 -15.75 -10.96 14.84
CA GLN A 19 -16.56 -11.97 14.14
C GLN A 19 -16.31 -13.39 14.66
N GLY A 20 -15.17 -13.63 15.30
CA GLY A 20 -14.81 -14.87 15.99
C GLY A 20 -14.22 -15.96 15.09
N ASP A 21 -13.73 -15.61 13.89
CA ASP A 21 -13.17 -16.56 12.92
C ASP A 21 -11.67 -16.38 12.65
N ASP A 22 -11.01 -15.45 13.35
CA ASP A 22 -9.58 -15.20 13.33
C ASP A 22 -8.98 -15.00 11.92
N ARG A 23 -9.81 -14.61 10.94
CA ARG A 23 -9.37 -14.51 9.53
C ARG A 23 -8.28 -13.47 9.31
N TRP A 24 -8.30 -12.38 10.08
CA TRP A 24 -7.27 -11.34 9.97
C TRP A 24 -5.90 -11.86 10.43
N MET A 25 -5.85 -12.48 11.61
CA MET A 25 -4.61 -13.05 12.15
C MET A 25 -4.12 -14.24 11.32
N SER A 26 -5.03 -15.07 10.80
CA SER A 26 -4.70 -16.15 9.89
C SER A 26 -4.03 -15.66 8.60
N GLN A 27 -4.51 -14.56 8.02
CA GLN A 27 -3.88 -13.92 6.86
C GLN A 27 -2.48 -13.37 7.21
N HIS A 28 -2.35 -12.68 8.34
CA HIS A 28 -1.06 -12.20 8.83
C HIS A 28 -0.05 -13.35 9.00
N ASN A 29 -0.45 -14.42 9.69
CA ASN A 29 0.41 -15.60 9.91
C ASN A 29 0.85 -16.25 8.59
N ARG A 30 -0.04 -16.31 7.58
CA ARG A 30 0.31 -16.78 6.24
C ARG A 30 1.38 -15.90 5.59
N PHE A 31 1.26 -14.57 5.71
CA PHE A 31 2.27 -13.65 5.17
C PHE A 31 3.61 -13.75 5.88
N VAL A 32 3.62 -13.94 7.20
CA VAL A 32 4.84 -14.22 7.97
C VAL A 32 5.50 -15.53 7.53
N LEU A 33 4.73 -16.56 7.19
CA LEU A 33 5.27 -17.80 6.62
C LEU A 33 5.80 -17.59 5.20
N ASP A 34 5.09 -16.85 4.35
CA ASP A 34 5.56 -16.49 3.00
C ASP A 34 6.93 -15.79 3.06
N CYS A 35 7.19 -14.95 4.07
CA CYS A 35 8.49 -14.31 4.27
C CYS A 35 9.62 -15.26 4.67
N LYS A 36 9.31 -16.43 5.25
CA LYS A 36 10.33 -17.44 5.60
C LYS A 36 10.70 -18.32 4.42
N ASP A 37 9.74 -18.55 3.52
CA ASP A 37 9.86 -19.57 2.47
C ASP A 37 10.18 -18.97 1.08
N LYS A 38 10.12 -17.63 0.94
CA LYS A 38 10.26 -16.95 -0.36
C LYS A 38 11.21 -15.76 -0.29
N GLU A 39 11.78 -15.41 -1.44
CA GLU A 39 12.69 -14.27 -1.61
C GLU A 39 12.08 -13.29 -2.65
N PRO A 40 11.14 -12.42 -2.24
CA PRO A 40 10.50 -11.50 -3.17
C PRO A 40 11.42 -10.35 -3.59
N ASP A 41 11.41 -9.99 -4.87
CA ASP A 41 12.00 -8.71 -5.34
C ASP A 41 11.06 -7.53 -5.07
N VAL A 42 9.74 -7.77 -5.09
CA VAL A 42 8.71 -6.76 -4.88
C VAL A 42 7.72 -7.21 -3.81
N LEU A 43 7.37 -6.30 -2.89
CA LEU A 43 6.36 -6.57 -1.87
C LEU A 43 5.27 -5.50 -1.92
N PHE A 44 4.01 -5.94 -2.03
CA PHE A 44 2.84 -5.07 -1.94
C PHE A 44 2.19 -5.19 -0.57
N VAL A 45 1.90 -4.07 0.09
CA VAL A 45 1.27 -4.03 1.42
C VAL A 45 0.14 -3.00 1.41
N GLY A 46 -1.00 -3.37 1.99
CA GLY A 46 -2.13 -2.43 2.02
C GLY A 46 -3.47 -3.05 2.37
N ASP A 47 -4.52 -2.41 1.87
CA ASP A 47 -5.91 -2.78 2.11
C ASP A 47 -6.50 -3.70 1.00
N SER A 48 -7.82 -3.68 0.83
CA SER A 48 -8.52 -4.46 -0.21
C SER A 48 -8.08 -4.11 -1.62
N MET A 49 -7.62 -2.87 -1.88
CA MET A 49 -7.14 -2.45 -3.20
C MET A 49 -5.86 -3.18 -3.57
N VAL A 50 -5.01 -3.51 -2.59
CA VAL A 50 -3.85 -4.37 -2.79
C VAL A 50 -4.29 -5.83 -2.88
N GLN A 51 -5.12 -6.29 -1.94
CA GLN A 51 -5.54 -7.68 -1.85
C GLN A 51 -6.22 -8.18 -3.13
N LEU A 52 -7.20 -7.42 -3.62
CA LEU A 52 -8.02 -7.81 -4.75
C LEU A 52 -7.27 -7.70 -6.08
N MET A 53 -6.19 -6.89 -6.16
CA MET A 53 -5.36 -6.80 -7.35
C MET A 53 -4.86 -8.17 -7.81
N GLN A 54 -4.50 -9.04 -6.86
CA GLN A 54 -4.02 -10.40 -7.14
C GLN A 54 -5.08 -11.31 -7.79
N GLN A 55 -6.37 -10.96 -7.70
CA GLN A 55 -7.48 -11.74 -8.25
C GLN A 55 -7.78 -11.43 -9.71
N TYR A 56 -7.19 -10.37 -10.27
CA TYR A 56 -7.36 -9.98 -11.68
C TYR A 56 -6.18 -10.47 -12.53
N GLU A 57 -6.43 -10.78 -13.81
CA GLU A 57 -5.40 -11.31 -14.72
C GLU A 57 -4.17 -10.40 -14.84
N ILE A 58 -4.36 -9.09 -14.66
CA ILE A 58 -3.28 -8.10 -14.70
C ILE A 58 -2.16 -8.35 -13.67
N TRP A 59 -2.47 -9.01 -12.55
CA TRP A 59 -1.43 -9.41 -11.59
C TRP A 59 -0.51 -10.46 -12.18
N ARG A 60 -1.08 -11.47 -12.83
CA ARG A 60 -0.31 -12.56 -13.47
C ARG A 60 0.51 -12.04 -14.65
N GLU A 61 -0.04 -11.06 -15.37
CA GLU A 61 0.62 -10.42 -16.50
C GLU A 61 1.79 -9.53 -16.07
N LEU A 62 1.58 -8.64 -15.08
CA LEU A 62 2.52 -7.57 -14.77
C LEU A 62 3.38 -7.80 -13.53
N PHE A 63 2.82 -8.39 -12.46
CA PHE A 63 3.50 -8.40 -11.15
C PHE A 63 4.06 -9.76 -10.77
N SER A 64 3.43 -10.87 -11.20
CA SER A 64 3.98 -12.22 -11.00
C SER A 64 5.39 -12.40 -11.59
N PRO A 65 5.72 -11.88 -12.80
CA PRO A 65 7.08 -11.95 -13.34
C PRO A 65 8.13 -11.18 -12.53
N LEU A 66 7.70 -10.29 -11.62
CA LEU A 66 8.57 -9.49 -10.76
C LEU A 66 8.83 -10.15 -9.40
N HIS A 67 8.54 -11.44 -9.26
CA HIS A 67 8.73 -12.19 -8.02
C HIS A 67 8.00 -11.52 -6.83
N ALA A 68 6.78 -11.03 -7.08
CA ALA A 68 6.05 -10.21 -6.14
C ALA A 68 5.27 -11.00 -5.07
N LEU A 69 5.26 -10.49 -3.84
CA LEU A 69 4.31 -10.89 -2.79
C LEU A 69 3.22 -9.84 -2.58
N ASN A 70 2.02 -10.29 -2.23
CA ASN A 70 0.85 -9.44 -1.98
C ASN A 70 0.32 -9.66 -0.55
N PHE A 71 0.57 -8.69 0.33
CA PHE A 71 0.12 -8.65 1.71
C PHE A 71 -0.99 -7.61 1.91
N GLY A 72 -1.93 -7.57 0.97
CA GLY A 72 -3.18 -6.82 1.11
C GLY A 72 -4.18 -7.53 2.01
N ILE A 73 -4.82 -6.81 2.92
CA ILE A 73 -5.94 -7.31 3.73
C ILE A 73 -7.11 -6.33 3.65
N GLY A 74 -8.27 -6.79 3.19
CA GLY A 74 -9.47 -5.99 3.14
C GLY A 74 -9.85 -5.39 4.49
N GLY A 75 -10.13 -4.09 4.50
CA GLY A 75 -10.49 -3.33 5.70
C GLY A 75 -9.30 -2.77 6.49
N ASP A 76 -8.06 -3.08 6.12
CA ASP A 76 -6.91 -2.54 6.84
C ASP A 76 -6.86 -1.00 6.80
N THR A 77 -6.47 -0.45 7.94
CA THR A 77 -6.10 0.95 8.12
C THR A 77 -4.58 1.06 8.25
N THR A 78 -4.06 2.28 8.25
CA THR A 78 -2.61 2.51 8.42
C THR A 78 -2.04 1.85 9.68
N ARG A 79 -2.77 1.87 10.80
CA ARG A 79 -2.31 1.25 12.06
C ARG A 79 -2.26 -0.27 12.01
N HIS A 80 -3.14 -0.91 11.23
CA HIS A 80 -3.14 -2.36 11.04
C HIS A 80 -1.92 -2.79 10.20
N VAL A 81 -1.69 -2.11 9.07
CA VAL A 81 -0.49 -2.34 8.23
C VAL A 81 0.77 -2.12 9.05
N LEU A 82 0.85 -1.02 9.80
CA LEU A 82 2.01 -0.73 10.64
C LEU A 82 2.27 -1.82 11.69
N TRP A 83 1.22 -2.41 12.25
CA TRP A 83 1.36 -3.53 13.17
C TRP A 83 1.89 -4.77 12.46
N ARG A 84 1.31 -5.15 11.31
CA ARG A 84 1.72 -6.33 10.55
C ARG A 84 3.19 -6.30 10.17
N LEU A 85 3.65 -5.16 9.66
CA LEU A 85 5.05 -4.95 9.28
C LEU A 85 6.01 -5.03 10.48
N LYS A 86 5.57 -4.59 11.68
CA LYS A 86 6.37 -4.72 12.91
C LYS A 86 6.42 -6.16 13.44
N ASN A 87 5.47 -7.00 13.07
CA ASN A 87 5.23 -8.31 13.65
C ASN A 87 5.51 -9.47 12.67
N GLY A 88 6.48 -9.31 11.76
CA GLY A 88 7.05 -10.45 11.03
C GLY A 88 6.98 -10.35 9.51
N GLU A 89 6.13 -9.48 8.95
CA GLU A 89 5.94 -9.37 7.49
C GLU A 89 7.08 -8.64 6.74
N LEU A 90 8.15 -8.28 7.44
CA LEU A 90 9.39 -7.74 6.86
C LEU A 90 10.62 -8.56 7.26
N GLU A 91 10.45 -9.71 7.93
CA GLU A 91 11.57 -10.51 8.43
C GLU A 91 11.97 -11.57 7.41
N ASN A 92 13.27 -11.86 7.28
CA ASN A 92 13.84 -12.88 6.38
C ASN A 92 13.72 -12.62 4.86
N ILE A 93 13.18 -11.47 4.47
CA ILE A 93 13.12 -11.02 3.08
C ILE A 93 13.97 -9.77 2.85
N LYS A 94 14.35 -9.52 1.60
CA LYS A 94 15.04 -8.30 1.15
C LYS A 94 14.45 -7.78 -0.18
N PRO A 95 13.17 -7.35 -0.19
CA PRO A 95 12.59 -6.77 -1.40
C PRO A 95 13.39 -5.54 -1.83
N LYS A 96 13.52 -5.37 -3.15
CA LYS A 96 14.09 -4.19 -3.80
C LYS A 96 13.07 -3.06 -3.86
N VAL A 97 11.80 -3.39 -4.05
CA VAL A 97 10.69 -2.42 -4.08
C VAL A 97 9.58 -2.83 -3.12
N ILE A 98 9.09 -1.90 -2.31
CA ILE A 98 7.92 -2.08 -1.45
C ILE A 98 6.83 -1.07 -1.85
N VAL A 99 5.67 -1.58 -2.23
CA VAL A 99 4.50 -0.79 -2.63
C VAL A 99 3.52 -0.70 -1.47
N VAL A 100 3.17 0.51 -1.05
CA VAL A 100 2.24 0.81 0.05
C VAL A 100 0.98 1.45 -0.51
N TRP A 101 -0.18 0.84 -0.25
CA TRP A 101 -1.47 1.42 -0.62
C TRP A 101 -2.53 1.16 0.46
N VAL A 102 -2.66 2.13 1.37
CA VAL A 102 -3.58 2.07 2.51
C VAL A 102 -3.96 3.49 2.95
N GLY A 103 -5.17 3.63 3.50
CA GLY A 103 -5.62 4.86 4.14
C GLY A 103 -7.09 5.19 3.89
N THR A 104 -7.71 4.59 2.87
CA THR A 104 -9.12 4.84 2.52
C THR A 104 -10.10 4.34 3.58
N ASN A 105 -9.68 3.38 4.42
CA ASN A 105 -10.49 2.78 5.49
C ASN A 105 -10.30 3.47 6.85
N ASN A 106 -9.42 4.47 6.97
CA ASN A 106 -9.21 5.20 8.22
C ASN A 106 -10.37 6.18 8.48
N HIS A 107 -11.60 5.68 8.62
CA HIS A 107 -12.82 6.47 8.65
C HIS A 107 -12.83 7.55 9.74
N GLU A 108 -12.43 7.18 10.95
CA GLU A 108 -12.45 8.04 12.15
C GLU A 108 -11.28 9.03 12.22
N ASN A 109 -10.31 8.96 11.32
CA ASN A 109 -9.13 9.82 11.34
C ASN A 109 -9.27 11.07 10.47
N THR A 110 -8.58 12.14 10.85
CA THR A 110 -8.40 13.32 9.98
C THR A 110 -7.47 13.00 8.80
N ALA A 111 -7.44 13.86 7.77
CA ALA A 111 -6.52 13.66 6.65
C ALA A 111 -5.05 13.76 7.09
N GLU A 112 -4.76 14.65 8.03
CA GLU A 112 -3.44 14.85 8.65
C GLU A 112 -3.00 13.60 9.42
N GLU A 113 -3.90 13.00 10.19
CA GLU A 113 -3.62 11.74 10.89
C GLU A 113 -3.32 10.61 9.91
N VAL A 114 -4.13 10.44 8.86
CA VAL A 114 -3.91 9.40 7.85
C VAL A 114 -2.57 9.60 7.14
N ALA A 115 -2.24 10.83 6.74
CA ALA A 115 -0.93 11.14 6.15
C ALA A 115 0.22 10.78 7.10
N GLY A 116 0.11 11.14 8.39
CA GLY A 116 1.10 10.75 9.40
C GLY A 116 1.17 9.25 9.64
N GLY A 117 0.07 8.52 9.49
CA GLY A 117 0.04 7.05 9.55
C GLY A 117 0.80 6.41 8.38
N ILE A 118 0.64 6.95 7.17
CA ILE A 118 1.38 6.51 5.98
C ILE A 118 2.87 6.86 6.11
N GLU A 119 3.20 8.05 6.60
CA GLU A 119 4.59 8.43 6.90
C GLU A 119 5.25 7.48 7.92
N ALA A 120 4.52 7.07 8.96
CA ALA A 120 5.01 6.10 9.93
C ALA A 120 5.28 4.72 9.32
N ILE A 121 4.47 4.28 8.34
CA ILE A 121 4.72 3.05 7.58
C ILE A 121 6.01 3.20 6.77
N VAL A 122 6.18 4.30 6.03
CA VAL A 122 7.38 4.57 5.23
C VAL A 122 8.63 4.61 6.09
N GLN A 123 8.58 5.27 7.25
CA GLN A 123 9.70 5.33 8.20
C GLN A 123 10.06 3.95 8.77
N LEU A 124 9.04 3.13 9.10
CA LEU A 124 9.27 1.77 9.55
C LEU A 124 9.97 0.94 8.47
N ILE A 125 9.48 1.02 7.22
CA ILE A 125 10.07 0.30 6.09
C ILE A 125 11.52 0.76 5.87
N ASN A 126 11.79 2.06 5.83
CA ASN A 126 13.16 2.58 5.72
C ASN A 126 14.10 2.08 6.83
N THR A 127 13.56 1.86 8.03
CA THR A 127 14.34 1.34 9.16
C THR A 127 14.63 -0.16 9.03
N ARG A 128 13.63 -0.95 8.62
CA ARG A 128 13.71 -2.43 8.57
C ARG A 128 14.30 -2.95 7.26
N GLN A 129 14.10 -2.22 6.17
CA GLN A 129 14.47 -2.58 4.80
C GLN A 129 15.13 -1.37 4.12
N PRO A 130 16.29 -0.89 4.62
CA PRO A 130 16.91 0.36 4.16
C PRO A 130 17.35 0.33 2.69
N GLN A 131 17.51 -0.87 2.11
CA GLN A 131 17.81 -1.05 0.69
C GLN A 131 16.59 -0.87 -0.22
N ALA A 132 15.37 -1.04 0.32
CA ALA A 132 14.16 -1.02 -0.47
C ALA A 132 13.81 0.40 -0.94
N LYS A 133 13.39 0.50 -2.20
CA LYS A 133 12.68 1.67 -2.73
C LYS A 133 11.20 1.53 -2.40
N ILE A 134 10.57 2.61 -1.97
CA ILE A 134 9.19 2.61 -1.50
C ILE A 134 8.33 3.39 -2.50
N ILE A 135 7.24 2.79 -2.96
CA ILE A 135 6.21 3.47 -3.73
C ILE A 135 4.98 3.59 -2.84
N VAL A 136 4.53 4.81 -2.56
CA VAL A 136 3.22 5.05 -1.96
C VAL A 136 2.24 5.39 -3.08
N LEU A 137 1.10 4.71 -3.14
CA LEU A 137 0.02 5.07 -4.05
C LEU A 137 -0.91 6.11 -3.41
N GLY A 138 -1.30 7.11 -4.19
CA GLY A 138 -2.37 8.03 -3.81
C GLY A 138 -3.68 7.30 -3.51
N LEU A 139 -4.44 7.82 -2.55
CA LEU A 139 -5.78 7.35 -2.23
C LEU A 139 -6.75 7.73 -3.35
N LEU A 140 -7.49 6.74 -3.86
CA LEU A 140 -8.47 6.97 -4.92
C LEU A 140 -9.71 7.72 -4.41
N PRO A 141 -10.43 8.42 -5.31
CA PRO A 141 -11.77 8.89 -5.02
C PRO A 141 -12.72 7.69 -4.81
N ARG A 142 -13.74 7.86 -3.97
CA ARG A 142 -14.76 6.84 -3.70
C ARG A 142 -16.16 7.45 -3.61
N GLY A 143 -17.18 6.61 -3.68
CA GLY A 143 -18.61 6.97 -3.73
C GLY A 143 -19.01 7.48 -5.11
N GLU A 144 -20.23 7.19 -5.56
CA GLU A 144 -20.70 7.52 -6.92
C GLU A 144 -20.61 9.02 -7.24
N LYS A 145 -21.00 9.87 -6.28
CA LYS A 145 -21.11 11.33 -6.43
C LYS A 145 -20.16 12.09 -5.49
N PRO A 146 -19.95 13.41 -5.67
CA PRO A 146 -19.15 14.21 -4.75
C PRO A 146 -19.56 14.01 -3.29
N ASN A 147 -18.58 13.76 -2.41
CA ASN A 147 -18.81 13.46 -1.00
C ASN A 147 -17.57 13.81 -0.14
N PRO A 148 -17.70 13.87 1.20
CA PRO A 148 -16.61 14.25 2.09
C PRO A 148 -15.38 13.31 2.02
N LEU A 149 -15.57 12.00 1.75
CA LEU A 149 -14.44 11.07 1.66
C LEU A 149 -13.55 11.35 0.46
N ARG A 150 -14.11 11.85 -0.66
CA ARG A 150 -13.28 12.32 -1.80
C ARG A 150 -12.41 13.49 -1.40
N GLN A 151 -12.97 14.46 -0.67
CA GLN A 151 -12.22 15.63 -0.19
C GLN A 151 -11.12 15.22 0.79
N LYS A 152 -11.43 14.31 1.71
CA LYS A 152 -10.47 13.73 2.64
C LYS A 152 -9.32 13.03 1.93
N ASN A 153 -9.61 12.11 1.00
CA ASN A 153 -8.57 11.37 0.26
C ASN A 153 -7.71 12.33 -0.59
N ALA A 154 -8.32 13.32 -1.24
CA ALA A 154 -7.58 14.35 -1.96
C ALA A 154 -6.66 15.16 -1.04
N LYS A 155 -7.13 15.51 0.18
CA LYS A 155 -6.31 16.21 1.17
C LYS A 155 -5.14 15.35 1.67
N VAL A 156 -5.36 14.05 1.93
CA VAL A 156 -4.27 13.10 2.25
C VAL A 156 -3.22 13.12 1.15
N ASN A 157 -3.63 12.97 -0.11
CA ASN A 157 -2.70 12.96 -1.24
C ASN A 157 -1.91 14.28 -1.36
N GLN A 158 -2.55 15.43 -1.11
CA GLN A 158 -1.85 16.72 -1.08
C GLN A 158 -0.81 16.80 0.03
N LEU A 159 -1.12 16.30 1.23
CA LEU A 159 -0.17 16.27 2.34
C LEU A 159 1.03 15.36 2.01
N LEU A 160 0.77 14.16 1.48
CA LEU A 160 1.80 13.21 1.06
C LEU A 160 2.71 13.76 -0.04
N LYS A 161 2.17 14.52 -1.01
CA LYS A 161 2.97 15.22 -2.03
C LYS A 161 4.02 16.15 -1.43
N VAL A 162 3.74 16.73 -0.25
CA VAL A 162 4.65 17.65 0.45
C VAL A 162 5.57 16.93 1.43
N SER A 163 5.09 15.89 2.10
CA SER A 163 5.83 15.24 3.18
C SER A 163 6.73 14.10 2.72
N LEU A 164 6.28 13.24 1.79
CA LEU A 164 7.05 12.08 1.34
C LEU A 164 8.41 12.44 0.72
N PRO A 165 8.58 13.52 -0.07
CA PRO A 165 9.89 13.90 -0.60
C PRO A 165 10.94 14.24 0.48
N LYS A 166 10.52 14.43 1.74
CA LYS A 166 11.42 14.67 2.88
C LYS A 166 11.93 13.38 3.52
N LEU A 167 11.39 12.23 3.12
CA LEU A 167 11.79 10.90 3.59
C LEU A 167 12.69 10.23 2.55
N ALA A 168 13.58 9.35 3.02
CA ALA A 168 14.49 8.64 2.13
C ALA A 168 13.75 7.59 1.29
N ASN A 169 14.27 7.32 0.09
CA ASN A 169 13.92 6.19 -0.77
C ASN A 169 12.41 6.03 -1.07
N VAL A 170 11.60 7.09 -0.99
CA VAL A 170 10.16 7.00 -1.26
C VAL A 170 9.74 7.87 -2.43
N GLN A 171 8.82 7.35 -3.25
CA GLN A 171 8.13 8.09 -4.29
C GLN A 171 6.62 7.97 -4.11
N LEU A 172 5.90 9.04 -4.41
CA LEU A 172 4.44 9.03 -4.49
C LEU A 172 4.04 8.79 -5.94
N LEU A 173 3.29 7.72 -6.20
CA LEU A 173 2.61 7.52 -7.46
C LEU A 173 1.22 8.16 -7.37
N ASP A 174 1.00 9.20 -8.18
CA ASP A 174 -0.33 9.77 -8.34
C ASP A 174 -1.22 8.79 -9.11
N THR A 175 -2.36 8.47 -8.52
CA THR A 175 -3.30 7.46 -9.02
C THR A 175 -4.55 8.12 -9.62
N ASP A 176 -4.50 9.41 -9.98
CA ASP A 176 -5.59 10.08 -10.68
C ASP A 176 -5.77 9.54 -12.12
N GLY A 177 -6.35 8.35 -12.22
CA GLY A 177 -6.67 7.67 -13.48
C GLY A 177 -7.92 8.23 -14.17
N GLY A 178 -8.36 9.44 -13.84
CA GLY A 178 -9.57 10.03 -14.40
C GLY A 178 -10.84 9.27 -14.02
N PHE A 179 -10.89 8.73 -12.80
CA PHE A 179 -12.06 7.99 -12.30
C PHE A 179 -13.29 8.88 -12.06
N VAL A 180 -13.06 10.15 -11.72
CA VAL A 180 -14.13 11.14 -11.56
C VAL A 180 -14.34 11.83 -12.91
N HIS A 181 -15.49 11.58 -13.52
CA HIS A 181 -15.87 12.17 -14.79
C HIS A 181 -16.24 13.66 -14.64
N SER A 182 -16.43 14.35 -15.76
CA SER A 182 -16.77 15.78 -15.80
C SER A 182 -18.11 16.13 -15.14
N ASP A 183 -19.03 15.17 -15.05
CA ASP A 183 -20.29 15.30 -14.31
C ASP A 183 -20.14 15.03 -12.79
N GLY A 184 -18.91 14.71 -12.35
CA GLY A 184 -18.58 14.38 -10.97
C GLY A 184 -18.87 12.92 -10.60
N ALA A 185 -19.34 12.07 -11.51
CA ALA A 185 -19.66 10.68 -11.24
C ALA A 185 -18.41 9.77 -11.34
N ILE A 186 -18.42 8.66 -10.60
CA ILE A 186 -17.52 7.52 -10.85
C ILE A 186 -18.33 6.43 -11.55
N SER A 187 -17.81 5.90 -12.65
CA SER A 187 -18.45 4.81 -13.39
C SER A 187 -18.37 3.48 -12.63
N CYS A 188 -19.49 2.74 -12.58
CA CYS A 188 -19.49 1.37 -12.07
C CYS A 188 -18.66 0.40 -12.93
N HIS A 189 -18.33 0.78 -14.17
CA HIS A 189 -17.40 0.03 -15.01
C HIS A 189 -15.95 0.16 -14.57
N ASP A 190 -15.60 1.22 -13.82
CA ASP A 190 -14.28 1.40 -13.22
C ASP A 190 -14.25 0.90 -11.77
N MET A 191 -15.29 1.23 -10.98
CA MET A 191 -15.44 0.81 -9.59
C MET A 191 -16.84 0.26 -9.34
N PHE A 192 -17.00 -1.06 -9.26
CA PHE A 192 -18.32 -1.72 -9.30
C PHE A 192 -19.24 -1.37 -8.12
N ASP A 193 -18.67 -0.98 -6.98
CA ASP A 193 -19.37 -0.49 -5.79
C ASP A 193 -18.92 0.94 -5.40
N PHE A 194 -18.30 1.64 -6.34
CA PHE A 194 -17.73 2.98 -6.16
C PHE A 194 -16.59 3.05 -5.11
N LEU A 195 -15.97 1.91 -4.77
CA LEU A 195 -14.76 1.82 -3.96
C LEU A 195 -13.74 0.88 -4.62
N HIS A 196 -14.13 -0.36 -4.86
CA HIS A 196 -13.29 -1.42 -5.37
C HIS A 196 -13.25 -1.40 -6.90
N LEU A 197 -12.05 -1.50 -7.46
CA LEU A 197 -11.83 -1.45 -8.90
C LEU A 197 -12.32 -2.73 -9.59
N THR A 198 -12.84 -2.55 -10.80
CA THR A 198 -12.98 -3.64 -11.78
C THR A 198 -11.62 -3.95 -12.42
N GLY A 199 -11.55 -4.98 -13.27
CA GLY A 199 -10.34 -5.24 -14.06
C GLY A 199 -9.94 -4.05 -14.95
N GLY A 200 -10.93 -3.33 -15.51
CA GLY A 200 -10.70 -2.10 -16.27
C GLY A 200 -10.16 -0.97 -15.40
N GLY A 201 -10.67 -0.82 -14.18
CA GLY A 201 -10.16 0.14 -13.20
C GLY A 201 -8.72 -0.17 -12.78
N TYR A 202 -8.40 -1.43 -12.52
CA TYR A 202 -7.03 -1.86 -12.21
C TYR A 202 -6.07 -1.59 -13.35
N ALA A 203 -6.48 -1.75 -14.61
CA ALA A 203 -5.62 -1.47 -15.76
C ALA A 203 -5.13 -0.01 -15.82
N LYS A 204 -5.93 0.95 -15.32
CA LYS A 204 -5.54 2.37 -15.24
C LYS A 204 -4.44 2.63 -14.20
N ILE A 205 -4.38 1.81 -13.14
CA ILE A 205 -3.41 1.97 -12.04
C ILE A 205 -2.18 1.09 -12.21
N CYS A 206 -2.37 -0.15 -12.63
CA CYS A 206 -1.29 -1.15 -12.63
C CYS A 206 -0.26 -0.88 -13.72
N LYS A 207 -0.64 -0.27 -14.86
CA LYS A 207 0.31 0.08 -15.93
C LYS A 207 1.36 1.10 -15.48
N PRO A 208 1.00 2.31 -15.02
CA PRO A 208 2.00 3.26 -14.53
C PRO A 208 2.74 2.75 -13.28
N LEU A 209 2.07 1.97 -12.42
CA LEU A 209 2.73 1.33 -11.29
C LEU A 209 3.81 0.33 -11.73
N HIS A 210 3.51 -0.52 -12.71
CA HIS A 210 4.45 -1.47 -13.26
C HIS A 210 5.65 -0.77 -13.90
N GLU A 211 5.42 0.29 -14.69
CA GLU A 211 6.50 1.09 -15.29
C GLU A 211 7.44 1.66 -14.21
N LEU A 212 6.90 2.22 -13.13
CA LEU A 212 7.69 2.75 -12.03
C LEU A 212 8.45 1.65 -11.27
N ILE A 213 7.83 0.48 -11.04
CA ILE A 213 8.51 -0.65 -10.39
C ILE A 213 9.69 -1.11 -11.26
N MET A 214 9.48 -1.29 -12.56
CA MET A 214 10.54 -1.71 -13.48
C MET A 214 11.72 -0.73 -13.48
N GLN A 215 11.45 0.58 -13.56
CA GLN A 215 12.49 1.60 -13.46
C GLN A 215 13.30 1.46 -12.17
N LEU A 216 12.63 1.29 -11.02
CA LEU A 216 13.32 1.16 -9.73
C LEU A 216 14.11 -0.14 -9.59
N LEU A 217 13.64 -1.23 -10.20
CA LEU A 217 14.36 -2.50 -10.22
C LEU A 217 15.64 -2.40 -11.06
N GLU A 218 15.63 -1.70 -12.19
CA GLU A 218 16.80 -1.46 -13.03
C GLU A 218 17.84 -0.56 -12.36
N GLU A 219 17.40 0.42 -11.55
CA GLU A 219 18.28 1.31 -10.80
C GLU A 219 18.98 0.61 -9.61
N THR A 220 18.50 -0.57 -9.19
CA THR A 220 19.04 -1.32 -8.06
C THR A 220 20.16 -2.25 -8.55
N PRO A 221 21.45 -1.98 -8.27
CA PRO A 221 22.53 -2.80 -8.77
C PRO A 221 22.40 -4.24 -8.25
N GLU A 222 22.58 -5.23 -9.13
CA GLU A 222 22.73 -6.62 -8.68
C GLU A 222 23.90 -6.71 -7.69
N GLU A 223 23.63 -7.16 -6.46
CA GLU A 223 24.69 -7.59 -5.55
C GLU A 223 25.44 -8.71 -6.27
N LYS A 224 26.59 -8.40 -6.88
CA LYS A 224 27.49 -9.39 -7.43
C LYS A 224 27.80 -10.37 -6.32
N GLN A 225 27.20 -11.57 -6.41
CA GLN A 225 27.59 -12.70 -5.58
C GLN A 225 29.08 -12.86 -5.78
N THR A 226 29.84 -12.44 -4.77
CA THR A 226 31.28 -12.66 -4.72
C THR A 226 31.42 -14.14 -4.44
N THR A 227 31.40 -14.95 -5.50
CA THR A 227 31.84 -16.33 -5.44
C THR A 227 33.33 -16.28 -5.19
N ILE A 228 33.71 -16.40 -3.92
CA ILE A 228 35.09 -16.67 -3.55
C ILE A 228 35.35 -18.12 -4.00
N ALA A 229 36.11 -18.23 -5.09
CA ALA A 229 36.77 -19.46 -5.51
C ALA A 229 38.05 -19.66 -4.69
#